data_AF-A0A6G7J6Y8-F1
#
_entry.id   AF-A0A6G7J6Y8-F1
#
_cell.length_a   1.000
_cell.length_b   1.000
_cell.length_c   1.000
_cell.angle_alpha   90.00
_cell.angle_beta   90.00
_cell.angle_gamma   90.00
#
_symmetry.space_group_name_H-M   'P 1'
#
loop_
_entity.id
_entity.type
_entity.pdbx_description
1 polymer ?
#
loop_
_entity_poly.entity_id
_entity_poly.type
_entity_poly.pdbx_seq_one_letter_code
_entity_poly.pdbx_strand_id
1 'polypeptide(L)'
;MESSMAKRFEAIAKIHEISVFHTELDNFLSQNKIVNLIRRLKSKQRLLEAVKELEAFVSNKKVEQVFFSTAEGYASHNVIKHMQSRRPDIEYIALQHGLFPLNYSQTREAFRSSLNGLCKKIFGVFPFGAGFGGLVLDKYYVYTEREKKYLIGTRGWKSSQVYVKLNFIKADIFLEYKKRDLKQDKANAIFLLQCLSRSGLCSPLQEAFYNKKIIETLSKKYNKLFVKEHPGCPNLLSQLQLPANVIVLDNIFDGFARCKTAYSFFSTALLDAKIFNLRTVGVKIDKLKIDSQIYTTFDSTLKFEDNFTA
;
A
#
# COMPACT_ATOMS: atom_id res chain seq x y z
N MET A 1 10.33 -5.48 3.72
CA MET A 1 9.05 -4.86 3.30
C MET A 1 7.89 -5.50 4.05
N GLU A 2 7.80 -6.84 4.10
CA GLU A 2 6.76 -7.56 4.86
C GLU A 2 6.78 -7.29 6.38
N SER A 3 7.97 -7.26 7.00
CA SER A 3 8.10 -6.89 8.43
C SER A 3 7.58 -5.49 8.76
N SER A 4 7.62 -4.56 7.79
CA SER A 4 7.05 -3.22 7.95
C SER A 4 5.53 -3.21 7.80
N MET A 5 4.95 -4.15 7.05
CA MET A 5 3.50 -4.29 6.91
C MET A 5 2.89 -4.99 8.11
N ALA A 6 3.50 -6.07 8.60
CA ALA A 6 3.07 -6.78 9.81
C ALA A 6 2.98 -5.82 11.01
N LYS A 7 4.06 -5.06 11.27
CA LYS A 7 4.09 -4.03 12.33
C LYS A 7 2.96 -3.01 12.22
N ARG A 8 2.61 -2.60 11.00
CA ARG A 8 1.51 -1.66 10.78
C ARG A 8 0.16 -2.28 11.12
N PHE A 9 -0.09 -3.52 10.72
CA PHE A 9 -1.34 -4.21 11.04
C PHE A 9 -1.45 -4.57 12.52
N GLU A 10 -0.34 -4.91 13.17
CA GLU A 10 -0.27 -5.06 14.63
C GLU A 10 -0.59 -3.75 15.35
N ALA A 11 -0.10 -2.61 14.83
CA ALA A 11 -0.44 -1.29 15.39
C ALA A 11 -1.93 -0.98 15.24
N ILE A 12 -2.52 -1.25 14.07
CA ILE A 12 -3.98 -1.12 13.84
C ILE A 12 -4.73 -1.99 14.84
N ALA A 13 -4.33 -3.26 14.97
CA ALA A 13 -4.99 -4.20 15.87
C ALA A 13 -4.90 -3.75 17.33
N LYS A 14 -3.73 -3.30 17.79
CA LYS A 14 -3.56 -2.76 19.14
C LYS A 14 -4.43 -1.52 19.39
N ILE A 15 -4.49 -0.59 18.44
CA ILE A 15 -5.23 0.67 18.58
C ILE A 15 -6.74 0.45 18.62
N HIS A 16 -7.24 -0.53 17.85
CA HIS A 16 -8.65 -0.88 17.80
C HIS A 16 -9.02 -2.08 18.68
N GLU A 17 -8.12 -2.52 19.56
CA GLU A 17 -8.31 -3.65 20.48
C GLU A 17 -8.72 -4.96 19.77
N ILE A 18 -8.21 -5.17 18.55
CA ILE A 18 -8.45 -6.37 17.73
C ILE A 18 -7.43 -7.45 18.10
N SER A 19 -7.91 -8.67 18.32
CA SER A 19 -7.03 -9.83 18.52
C SER A 19 -6.31 -10.22 17.22
N VAL A 20 -5.01 -10.53 17.31
CA VAL A 20 -4.17 -10.86 16.14
C VAL A 20 -3.90 -12.36 16.06
N PHE A 21 -3.96 -12.90 14.84
CA PHE A 21 -3.51 -14.24 14.50
C PHE A 21 -2.55 -14.18 13.32
N HIS A 22 -1.38 -14.81 13.44
CA HIS A 22 -0.39 -14.89 12.38
C HIS A 22 -0.47 -16.27 11.73
N THR A 23 -0.76 -16.31 10.43
CA THR A 23 -0.89 -17.58 9.70
C THR A 23 0.45 -18.23 9.35
N GLU A 24 1.57 -17.49 9.47
CA GLU A 24 2.92 -17.96 9.12
C GLU A 24 2.98 -18.64 7.73
N LEU A 25 2.25 -18.10 6.74
CA LEU A 25 2.16 -18.66 5.39
C LEU A 25 2.98 -17.82 4.41
N ASP A 26 3.80 -18.50 3.61
CA ASP A 26 4.66 -17.86 2.62
C ASP A 26 3.91 -17.58 1.30
N ASN A 27 4.04 -16.36 0.78
CA ASN A 27 3.70 -16.06 -0.60
C ASN A 27 4.90 -16.43 -1.48
N PHE A 28 4.91 -17.64 -2.06
CA PHE A 28 5.99 -18.07 -2.96
C PHE A 28 6.11 -17.15 -4.18
N LEU A 29 7.24 -16.42 -4.26
CA LEU A 29 7.60 -15.46 -5.31
C LEU A 29 9.01 -15.76 -5.86
N SER A 30 9.15 -16.79 -6.70
CA SER A 30 10.34 -16.99 -7.54
C SER A 30 10.16 -16.40 -8.94
N GLN A 31 11.25 -16.12 -9.65
CA GLN A 31 11.18 -15.66 -11.05
C GLN A 31 10.54 -16.70 -11.98
N ASN A 32 10.61 -17.99 -11.63
CA ASN A 32 10.02 -19.06 -12.41
C ASN A 32 8.56 -19.34 -12.00
N LYS A 33 7.63 -18.99 -12.87
CA LYS A 33 6.18 -19.14 -12.64
C LYS A 33 5.74 -20.60 -12.44
N ILE A 34 6.39 -21.55 -13.11
CA ILE A 34 6.08 -22.99 -12.99
C ILE A 34 6.53 -23.51 -11.63
N VAL A 35 7.73 -23.12 -11.20
CA VAL A 35 8.25 -23.48 -9.87
C VAL A 35 7.32 -22.94 -8.77
N ASN A 36 6.83 -21.71 -8.91
CA ASN A 36 5.85 -21.15 -7.98
C ASN A 36 4.55 -21.97 -7.93
N LEU A 37 4.03 -22.37 -9.10
CA LEU A 37 2.82 -23.19 -9.18
C LEU A 37 3.00 -24.51 -8.43
N ILE A 38 4.09 -25.23 -8.70
CA ILE A 38 4.38 -26.53 -8.06
C ILE A 38 4.53 -26.36 -6.54
N ARG A 39 5.27 -25.35 -6.09
CA ARG A 39 5.45 -25.07 -4.65
C ARG A 39 4.12 -24.77 -3.96
N ARG A 40 3.26 -23.96 -4.58
CA ARG A 40 1.92 -23.66 -4.06
C ARG A 40 1.08 -24.92 -3.94
N LEU A 41 1.04 -25.76 -4.97
CA LEU A 41 0.31 -27.04 -4.91
C LEU A 41 0.84 -27.96 -3.80
N LYS A 42 2.17 -28.06 -3.64
CA LYS A 42 2.81 -28.85 -2.57
C LYS A 42 2.58 -28.28 -1.16
N SER A 43 2.31 -26.98 -1.02
CA SER A 43 2.07 -26.33 0.28
C SER A 43 0.68 -26.56 0.87
N LYS A 44 -0.18 -27.35 0.22
CA LYS A 44 -1.57 -27.59 0.63
C LYS A 44 -1.72 -27.98 2.10
N GLN A 45 -0.90 -28.90 2.60
CA GLN A 45 -1.05 -29.40 3.96
C GLN A 45 -0.84 -28.30 4.99
N ARG A 46 0.27 -27.57 4.90
CA ARG A 46 0.56 -26.39 5.74
C ARG A 46 -0.55 -25.34 5.67
N LEU A 47 -1.13 -25.15 4.48
CA LEU A 47 -2.27 -24.24 4.30
C LEU A 47 -3.51 -24.70 5.08
N LEU A 48 -3.84 -26.00 5.02
CA LEU A 48 -4.99 -26.55 5.73
C LEU A 48 -4.78 -26.56 7.25
N GLU A 49 -3.55 -26.76 7.71
CA GLU A 49 -3.17 -26.63 9.12
C GLU A 49 -3.40 -25.19 9.61
N ALA A 50 -2.85 -24.19 8.90
CA ALA A 50 -3.06 -22.78 9.24
C ALA A 50 -4.54 -22.37 9.24
N VAL A 51 -5.36 -22.92 8.33
CA VAL A 51 -6.81 -22.69 8.32
C VAL A 51 -7.48 -23.27 9.57
N LYS A 52 -7.11 -24.49 9.99
CA LYS A 52 -7.66 -25.10 11.21
C LYS A 52 -7.29 -24.31 12.46
N GLU A 53 -6.05 -23.85 12.55
CA GLU A 53 -5.58 -23.02 13.67
C GLU A 53 -6.33 -21.68 13.72
N LEU A 54 -6.51 -21.02 12.58
CA LEU A 54 -7.30 -19.80 12.48
C LEU A 54 -8.77 -20.04 12.88
N GLU A 55 -9.37 -21.14 12.42
CA GLU A 55 -10.74 -21.52 12.78
C GLU A 55 -10.90 -21.74 14.29
N ALA A 56 -9.94 -22.43 14.92
CA ALA A 56 -9.91 -22.63 16.36
C ALA A 56 -9.77 -21.29 17.11
N PHE A 57 -8.86 -20.42 16.66
CA PHE A 57 -8.67 -19.08 17.24
C PHE A 57 -9.95 -18.25 17.18
N VAL A 58 -10.57 -18.20 16.00
CA VAL A 58 -11.83 -17.50 15.73
C VAL A 58 -12.97 -18.02 16.61
N SER A 59 -13.09 -19.34 16.75
CA SER A 59 -14.11 -19.98 17.58
C SER A 59 -13.92 -19.67 19.06
N ASN A 60 -12.68 -19.76 19.56
CA ASN A 60 -12.34 -19.47 20.95
C ASN A 60 -12.60 -18.00 21.31
N LYS A 61 -12.37 -17.08 20.37
CA LYS A 61 -12.57 -15.64 20.57
C LYS A 61 -14.01 -15.18 20.33
N LYS A 62 -14.89 -16.03 19.81
CA LYS A 62 -16.29 -15.71 19.47
C LYS A 62 -16.41 -14.42 18.63
N VAL A 63 -15.57 -14.31 17.60
CA VAL A 63 -15.54 -13.10 16.75
C VAL A 63 -16.63 -13.13 15.69
N GLU A 64 -17.19 -11.96 15.42
CA GLU A 64 -18.17 -11.73 14.33
C GLU A 64 -17.49 -11.21 13.05
N GLN A 65 -16.29 -10.65 13.19
CA GLN A 65 -15.54 -10.02 12.10
C GLN A 65 -14.09 -10.48 12.09
N VAL A 66 -13.56 -10.70 10.88
CA VAL A 66 -12.15 -11.01 10.67
C VAL A 66 -11.56 -10.07 9.62
N PHE A 67 -10.53 -9.33 10.02
CA PHE A 67 -9.82 -8.41 9.13
C PHE A 67 -8.58 -9.08 8.54
N PHE A 68 -8.43 -9.00 7.21
CA PHE A 68 -7.26 -9.50 6.51
C PHE A 68 -6.34 -8.35 6.11
N SER A 69 -5.08 -8.45 6.56
CA SER A 69 -3.99 -7.56 6.16
C SER A 69 -3.63 -7.67 4.67
N THR A 70 -3.93 -8.82 4.06
CA THR A 70 -3.81 -9.05 2.62
C THR A 70 -4.92 -10.00 2.15
N ALA A 71 -5.59 -9.64 1.06
CA ALA A 71 -6.69 -10.41 0.47
C ALA A 71 -6.37 -10.97 -0.93
N GLU A 72 -5.20 -10.62 -1.47
CA GLU A 72 -4.97 -10.65 -2.92
C GLU A 72 -4.08 -11.83 -3.33
N GLY A 73 -3.23 -12.30 -2.41
CA GLY A 73 -2.24 -13.35 -2.61
C GLY A 73 -2.79 -14.76 -2.61
N TYR A 74 -1.93 -15.72 -2.96
CA TYR A 74 -2.25 -17.15 -2.99
C TYR A 74 -2.72 -17.67 -1.62
N ALA A 75 -1.95 -17.37 -0.57
CA ALA A 75 -2.23 -17.83 0.78
C ALA A 75 -3.58 -17.29 1.27
N SER A 76 -3.76 -15.96 1.21
CA SER A 76 -5.00 -15.29 1.59
C SER A 76 -6.21 -15.84 0.86
N HIS A 77 -6.16 -15.98 -0.47
CA HIS A 77 -7.32 -16.44 -1.23
C HIS A 77 -7.78 -17.83 -0.78
N ASN A 78 -6.84 -18.76 -0.56
CA ASN A 78 -7.18 -20.08 -0.07
C ASN A 78 -7.71 -20.04 1.37
N VAL A 79 -7.06 -19.29 2.27
CA VAL A 79 -7.50 -19.16 3.66
C VAL A 79 -8.92 -18.60 3.72
N ILE A 80 -9.18 -17.48 3.04
CA ILE A 80 -10.47 -16.81 2.99
C ILE A 80 -11.56 -17.76 2.46
N LYS A 81 -11.31 -18.44 1.33
CA LYS A 81 -12.30 -19.34 0.73
C LYS A 81 -12.63 -20.54 1.62
N HIS A 82 -11.66 -21.10 2.34
CA HIS A 82 -11.93 -22.17 3.28
C HIS A 82 -12.69 -21.65 4.50
N MET A 83 -12.27 -20.53 5.07
CA MET A 83 -12.93 -19.90 6.22
C MET A 83 -14.41 -19.58 5.90
N GLN A 84 -14.69 -18.92 4.77
CA GLN A 84 -16.06 -18.63 4.33
C GLN A 84 -16.95 -19.87 4.20
N SER A 85 -16.38 -21.01 3.79
CA SER A 85 -17.16 -22.26 3.70
C SER A 85 -17.47 -22.88 5.06
N ARG A 86 -16.61 -22.66 6.06
CA ARG A 86 -16.72 -23.29 7.39
C ARG A 86 -17.42 -22.41 8.41
N ARG A 87 -17.24 -21.09 8.30
CA ARG A 87 -17.74 -20.06 9.19
C ARG A 87 -18.44 -18.95 8.39
N PRO A 88 -19.54 -19.28 7.67
CA PRO A 88 -20.28 -18.30 6.88
C PRO A 88 -20.99 -17.24 7.74
N ASP A 89 -21.06 -17.46 9.06
CA ASP A 89 -21.58 -16.53 10.06
C ASP A 89 -20.68 -15.31 10.28
N ILE A 90 -19.41 -15.39 9.86
CA ILE A 90 -18.42 -14.34 10.08
C ILE A 90 -18.35 -13.41 8.89
N GLU A 91 -18.23 -12.12 9.17
CA GLU A 91 -17.94 -11.12 8.16
C GLU A 91 -16.42 -10.97 7.95
N TYR A 92 -15.98 -11.18 6.71
CA TYR A 92 -14.58 -11.11 6.34
C TYR A 92 -14.26 -9.81 5.60
N ILE A 93 -13.32 -9.04 6.13
CA ILE A 93 -13.05 -7.66 5.71
C ILE A 93 -11.61 -7.53 5.21
N ALA A 94 -11.45 -7.05 3.98
CA ALA A 94 -10.14 -6.75 3.40
C ALA A 94 -9.64 -5.38 3.88
N LEU A 95 -8.36 -5.29 4.25
CA LEU A 95 -7.67 -4.02 4.45
C LEU A 95 -6.72 -3.76 3.28
N GLN A 96 -6.82 -2.59 2.65
CA GLN A 96 -5.89 -2.17 1.61
C GLN A 96 -4.47 -2.05 2.17
N HIS A 97 -3.48 -2.67 1.51
CA HIS A 97 -2.07 -2.68 1.96
C HIS A 97 -1.09 -1.97 1.00
N GLY A 98 -1.57 -1.26 -0.03
CA GLY A 98 -0.76 -0.48 -0.97
C GLY A 98 -1.64 0.29 -1.97
N LEU A 99 -1.04 1.05 -2.89
CA LEU A 99 -1.81 1.68 -3.99
C LEU A 99 -2.19 0.62 -5.01
N PHE A 100 -3.44 0.64 -5.48
CA PHE A 100 -3.88 -0.29 -6.51
C PHE A 100 -3.28 0.06 -7.87
N PRO A 101 -2.71 -0.92 -8.61
CA PRO A 101 -2.59 -0.80 -10.04
C PRO A 101 -4.00 -0.89 -10.62
N LEU A 102 -4.45 0.17 -11.28
CA LEU A 102 -5.81 0.24 -11.84
C LEU A 102 -5.91 -0.41 -13.23
N ASN A 103 -4.79 -0.94 -13.73
CA ASN A 103 -4.74 -1.75 -14.94
C ASN A 103 -5.41 -3.11 -14.73
N TYR A 104 -6.65 -3.23 -15.21
CA TYR A 104 -7.44 -4.45 -15.18
C TYR A 104 -7.50 -5.11 -16.57
N SER A 105 -7.39 -6.43 -16.61
CA SER A 105 -7.51 -7.21 -17.84
C SER A 105 -8.49 -8.35 -17.62
N GLN A 106 -9.66 -8.25 -18.25
CA GLN A 106 -10.72 -9.27 -18.18
C GLN A 106 -10.21 -10.65 -18.61
N THR A 107 -9.40 -10.71 -19.68
CA THR A 107 -8.85 -11.96 -20.21
C THR A 107 -7.90 -12.64 -19.20
N ARG A 108 -7.04 -11.88 -18.53
CA ARG A 108 -6.16 -12.42 -17.47
C ARG A 108 -6.97 -12.96 -16.29
N GLU A 109 -8.04 -12.30 -15.92
CA GLU A 109 -8.89 -12.69 -14.79
C GLU A 109 -9.73 -13.93 -15.11
N ALA A 110 -10.26 -14.02 -16.34
CA ALA A 110 -10.94 -15.22 -16.84
C ALA A 110 -10.00 -16.44 -16.82
N PHE A 111 -8.79 -16.29 -17.37
CA PHE A 111 -7.78 -17.36 -17.35
C PHE A 111 -7.43 -17.81 -15.93
N ARG A 112 -7.21 -16.85 -15.03
CA ARG A 112 -6.93 -17.13 -13.63
C ARG A 112 -8.09 -17.88 -12.96
N SER A 113 -9.33 -17.46 -13.21
CA SER A 113 -10.53 -18.10 -12.68
C SER A 113 -10.63 -19.57 -13.13
N SER A 114 -10.44 -19.83 -14.42
CA SER A 114 -10.47 -21.18 -14.99
C SER A 114 -9.39 -22.09 -14.38
N LEU A 115 -8.15 -21.61 -14.30
CA LEU A 115 -7.07 -22.39 -13.66
C LEU A 115 -7.33 -22.63 -12.18
N ASN A 116 -7.84 -21.62 -11.46
CA ASN A 116 -8.21 -21.76 -10.07
C ASN A 116 -9.30 -22.82 -9.87
N GLY A 117 -10.33 -22.83 -10.71
CA GLY A 117 -11.39 -23.84 -10.66
C GLY A 117 -10.86 -25.26 -10.92
N LEU A 118 -10.07 -25.44 -11.97
CA LEU A 118 -9.47 -26.73 -12.32
C LEU A 118 -8.56 -27.26 -11.20
N CYS A 119 -7.62 -26.44 -10.74
CA CYS A 119 -6.70 -26.85 -9.69
C CYS A 119 -7.38 -27.05 -8.34
N LYS A 120 -8.42 -26.28 -8.01
CA LYS A 120 -9.22 -26.53 -6.81
C LYS A 120 -9.92 -27.89 -6.88
N LYS A 121 -10.45 -28.28 -8.05
CA LYS A 121 -11.09 -29.58 -8.25
C LYS A 121 -10.11 -30.75 -8.12
N ILE A 122 -8.92 -30.63 -8.71
CA ILE A 122 -7.92 -31.72 -8.74
C ILE A 122 -7.11 -31.79 -7.44
N PHE A 123 -6.58 -30.65 -7.00
CA PHE A 123 -5.62 -30.58 -5.89
C PHE A 123 -6.24 -30.09 -4.59
N GLY A 124 -7.43 -29.50 -4.60
CA GLY A 124 -8.07 -28.95 -3.40
C GLY A 124 -7.58 -27.56 -3.00
N VAL A 125 -6.76 -26.90 -3.82
CA VAL A 125 -6.21 -25.55 -3.56
C VAL A 125 -6.25 -24.66 -4.81
N PHE A 126 -6.37 -23.35 -4.60
CA PHE A 126 -6.31 -22.33 -5.65
C PHE A 126 -4.86 -21.89 -5.86
N PRO A 127 -4.20 -22.15 -6.98
CA PRO A 127 -2.81 -21.77 -7.19
C PRO A 127 -2.57 -20.26 -7.36
N PHE A 128 -3.62 -19.49 -7.67
CA PHE A 128 -3.55 -18.04 -7.84
C PHE A 128 -4.42 -17.33 -6.80
N GLY A 129 -3.89 -16.22 -6.29
CA GLY A 129 -4.65 -15.32 -5.43
C GLY A 129 -5.81 -14.63 -6.14
N ALA A 130 -6.58 -13.84 -5.38
CA ALA A 130 -7.72 -13.08 -5.90
C ALA A 130 -7.31 -11.81 -6.67
N GLY A 131 -6.01 -11.46 -6.64
CA GLY A 131 -5.48 -10.24 -7.25
C GLY A 131 -6.04 -8.97 -6.60
N PHE A 132 -5.52 -7.82 -7.01
CA PHE A 132 -5.91 -6.53 -6.45
C PHE A 132 -7.43 -6.33 -6.54
N GLY A 133 -8.07 -6.13 -5.37
CA GLY A 133 -9.51 -5.91 -5.31
C GLY A 133 -10.39 -7.09 -5.73
N GLY A 134 -9.92 -8.34 -5.61
CA GLY A 134 -10.74 -9.52 -5.92
C GLY A 134 -11.97 -9.68 -5.02
N LEU A 135 -13.10 -10.07 -5.61
CA LEU A 135 -14.38 -10.37 -4.95
C LEU A 135 -14.32 -11.71 -4.19
N VAL A 136 -13.55 -11.74 -3.11
CA VAL A 136 -13.41 -12.94 -2.27
C VAL A 136 -13.81 -12.72 -0.81
N LEU A 137 -14.22 -11.50 -0.46
CA LEU A 137 -14.52 -11.06 0.91
C LEU A 137 -15.86 -10.32 0.93
N ASP A 138 -16.41 -10.11 2.13
CA ASP A 138 -17.72 -9.47 2.31
C ASP A 138 -17.61 -7.94 2.21
N LYS A 139 -16.51 -7.38 2.72
CA LYS A 139 -16.22 -5.94 2.68
C LYS A 139 -14.77 -5.65 2.32
N TYR A 140 -14.54 -4.42 1.82
CA TYR A 140 -13.21 -3.88 1.54
C TYR A 140 -13.06 -2.48 2.11
N TYR A 141 -12.08 -2.28 2.98
CA TYR A 141 -11.69 -0.97 3.48
C TYR A 141 -10.52 -0.42 2.65
N VAL A 142 -10.74 0.72 2.02
CA VAL A 142 -9.79 1.37 1.10
C VAL A 142 -9.38 2.76 1.60
N TYR A 143 -8.29 3.27 1.04
CA TYR A 143 -7.72 4.58 1.39
C TYR A 143 -8.51 5.75 0.84
N THR A 144 -9.01 5.68 -0.40
CA THR A 144 -9.67 6.83 -1.05
C THR A 144 -10.89 6.44 -1.88
N GLU A 145 -11.71 7.44 -2.21
CA GLU A 145 -12.84 7.29 -3.13
C GLU A 145 -12.41 6.80 -4.52
N ARG A 146 -11.15 7.04 -4.92
CA ARG A 146 -10.62 6.52 -6.19
C ARG A 146 -10.63 5.00 -6.20
N GLU A 147 -10.07 4.36 -5.18
CA GLU A 147 -10.06 2.90 -5.09
C GLU A 147 -11.47 2.35 -4.95
N LYS A 148 -12.35 3.03 -4.19
CA LYS A 148 -13.76 2.63 -4.08
C LYS A 148 -14.44 2.60 -5.45
N LYS A 149 -14.30 3.68 -6.24
CA LYS A 149 -14.86 3.76 -7.59
C LYS A 149 -14.30 2.67 -8.51
N TYR A 150 -13.00 2.38 -8.44
CA TYR A 150 -12.39 1.29 -9.20
C TYR A 150 -12.95 -0.08 -8.79
N LEU A 151 -13.07 -0.37 -7.50
CA LEU A 151 -13.61 -1.65 -7.02
C LEU A 151 -15.06 -1.85 -7.48
N ILE A 152 -15.88 -0.81 -7.45
CA ILE A 152 -17.28 -0.88 -7.87
C ILE A 152 -17.37 -0.99 -9.39
N GLY A 153 -16.80 -0.02 -10.12
CA GLY A 153 -16.97 0.09 -11.57
C GLY A 153 -16.20 -0.95 -12.38
N THR A 154 -15.04 -1.41 -11.90
CA THR A 154 -14.16 -2.31 -12.65
C THR A 154 -14.12 -3.72 -12.08
N ARG A 155 -14.23 -3.86 -10.75
CA ARG A 155 -14.12 -5.15 -10.06
C ARG A 155 -15.47 -5.75 -9.64
N GLY A 156 -16.58 -5.03 -9.86
CA GLY A 156 -17.94 -5.52 -9.62
C GLY A 156 -18.37 -5.55 -8.15
N TRP A 157 -17.69 -4.83 -7.26
CA TRP A 157 -18.11 -4.70 -5.86
C TRP A 157 -19.40 -3.88 -5.74
N LYS A 158 -20.25 -4.22 -4.77
CA LYS A 158 -21.39 -3.35 -4.42
C LYS A 158 -20.90 -2.15 -3.62
N SER A 159 -21.54 -0.99 -3.78
CA SER A 159 -21.19 0.23 -3.03
C SER A 159 -21.27 0.04 -1.51
N SER A 160 -22.24 -0.77 -1.03
CA SER A 160 -22.42 -1.13 0.38
C SER A 160 -21.33 -2.06 0.94
N GLN A 161 -20.45 -2.59 0.09
CA GLN A 161 -19.37 -3.48 0.50
C GLN A 161 -18.00 -2.79 0.53
N VAL A 162 -17.90 -1.55 0.03
CA VAL A 162 -16.62 -0.84 -0.07
C VAL A 162 -16.66 0.48 0.68
N TYR A 163 -15.75 0.62 1.64
CA TYR A 163 -15.71 1.74 2.57
C TYR A 163 -14.37 2.47 2.49
N VAL A 164 -14.42 3.80 2.38
CA VAL A 164 -13.22 4.64 2.53
C VAL A 164 -12.96 4.83 4.01
N LYS A 165 -11.91 4.20 4.52
CA LYS A 165 -11.61 4.13 5.95
C LYS A 165 -10.12 4.40 6.21
N LEU A 166 -9.57 5.45 5.60
CA LEU A 166 -8.16 5.82 5.72
C LEU A 166 -7.68 5.85 7.19
N ASN A 167 -8.40 6.54 8.07
CA ASN A 167 -8.03 6.67 9.49
C ASN A 167 -8.11 5.35 10.26
N PHE A 168 -8.92 4.38 9.81
CA PHE A 168 -8.94 3.05 10.41
C PHE A 168 -7.70 2.25 9.97
N ILE A 169 -7.37 2.27 8.68
CA ILE A 169 -6.25 1.50 8.10
C ILE A 169 -4.88 2.16 8.42
N LYS A 170 -4.88 3.43 8.81
CA LYS A 170 -3.69 4.23 9.19
C LYS A 170 -3.88 4.80 10.60
N ALA A 171 -4.36 3.96 11.51
CA ALA A 171 -4.74 4.39 12.86
C ALA A 171 -3.59 4.98 13.67
N ASP A 172 -2.38 4.42 13.52
CA ASP A 172 -1.15 4.92 14.12
C ASP A 172 -0.86 6.36 13.69
N ILE A 173 -0.97 6.64 12.39
CA ILE A 173 -0.80 7.98 11.83
C ILE A 173 -1.90 8.94 12.32
N PHE A 174 -3.13 8.45 12.41
CA PHE A 174 -4.25 9.25 12.90
C PHE A 174 -4.10 9.62 14.38
N LEU A 175 -3.57 8.72 15.20
CA LEU A 175 -3.24 9.03 16.60
C LEU A 175 -2.14 10.08 16.71
N GLU A 176 -1.10 10.00 15.87
CA GLU A 176 -0.07 11.05 15.80
C GLU A 176 -0.66 12.41 15.45
N TYR A 177 -1.58 12.45 14.48
CA TYR A 177 -2.31 13.67 14.15
C TYR A 177 -3.08 14.23 15.35
N LYS A 178 -3.77 13.39 16.13
CA LYS A 178 -4.58 13.82 17.28
C LYS A 178 -3.76 14.36 18.46
N LYS A 179 -2.51 13.92 18.60
CA LYS A 179 -1.62 14.32 19.71
C LYS A 179 -0.83 15.61 19.44
N ARG A 180 -0.80 16.07 18.20
CA ARG A 180 0.12 17.13 17.77
C ARG A 180 -0.56 18.49 17.72
N ASP A 181 0.17 19.50 18.18
CA ASP A 181 -0.15 20.90 17.90
C ASP A 181 0.23 21.24 16.45
N LEU A 182 -0.76 21.61 15.65
CA LEU A 182 -0.61 21.81 14.20
C LEU A 182 -0.33 23.27 13.89
N LYS A 183 0.95 23.61 13.73
CA LYS A 183 1.41 24.94 13.30
C LYS A 183 1.67 24.99 11.80
N GLN A 184 0.68 24.58 11.02
CA GLN A 184 0.82 24.42 9.57
C GLN A 184 0.80 25.76 8.82
N ASP A 185 1.83 26.01 8.02
CA ASP A 185 1.97 27.22 7.21
C ASP A 185 1.87 26.90 5.71
N LYS A 186 1.14 27.75 4.96
CA LYS A 186 1.01 27.67 3.50
C LYS A 186 2.31 28.01 2.77
N ALA A 187 3.18 28.79 3.39
CA ALA A 187 4.51 29.12 2.88
C ALA A 187 5.52 27.98 3.03
N ASN A 188 5.14 26.88 3.70
CA ASN A 188 5.99 25.71 3.91
C ASN A 188 5.47 24.48 3.15
N ALA A 189 6.41 23.68 2.64
CA ALA A 189 6.12 22.40 2.02
C ALA A 189 7.06 21.31 2.52
N ILE A 190 6.64 20.05 2.39
CA ILE A 190 7.48 18.88 2.62
C ILE A 190 7.67 18.10 1.32
N PHE A 191 8.90 17.67 1.04
CA PHE A 191 9.21 16.71 -0.02
C PHE A 191 9.64 15.38 0.61
N LEU A 192 8.91 14.32 0.30
CA LEU A 192 9.13 12.97 0.77
C LEU A 192 9.90 12.21 -0.31
N LEU A 193 11.17 11.92 -0.03
CA LEU A 193 12.01 11.16 -0.95
C LEU A 193 11.52 9.71 -1.04
N GLN A 194 11.87 9.07 -2.15
CA GLN A 194 11.67 7.65 -2.36
C GLN A 194 12.99 6.99 -2.73
N CYS A 195 12.95 5.68 -2.91
CA CYS A 195 14.06 4.85 -3.35
C CYS A 195 13.84 4.41 -4.80
N LEU A 196 13.85 5.35 -5.75
CA LEU A 196 13.52 5.09 -7.15
C LEU A 196 14.51 4.11 -7.79
N SER A 197 15.81 4.29 -7.55
CA SER A 197 16.85 3.41 -8.12
C SER A 197 16.81 2.01 -7.53
N ARG A 198 16.63 1.87 -6.22
CA ARG A 198 16.45 0.55 -5.58
C ARG A 198 15.18 -0.15 -6.04
N SER A 199 14.19 0.60 -6.50
CA SER A 199 12.95 0.05 -7.09
C SER A 199 13.11 -0.31 -8.58
N GLY A 200 14.31 -0.11 -9.16
CA GLY A 200 14.61 -0.41 -10.56
C GLY A 200 13.97 0.57 -11.56
N LEU A 201 13.55 1.76 -11.11
CA LEU A 201 12.89 2.75 -11.96
C LEU A 201 13.88 3.65 -12.70
N CYS A 202 15.08 3.86 -12.16
CA CYS A 202 16.16 4.67 -12.75
C CYS A 202 17.52 4.29 -12.17
N SER A 203 18.61 4.89 -12.65
CA SER A 203 19.92 4.76 -12.01
C SER A 203 20.02 5.62 -10.74
N PRO A 204 20.97 5.34 -9.83
CA PRO A 204 21.23 6.20 -8.67
C PRO A 204 21.61 7.64 -9.05
N LEU A 205 22.38 7.82 -10.13
CA LEU A 205 22.75 9.15 -10.65
C LEU A 205 21.52 9.93 -11.14
N GLN A 206 20.62 9.26 -11.86
CA GLN A 206 19.35 9.86 -12.29
C GLN A 206 18.47 10.24 -11.09
N GLU A 207 18.37 9.37 -10.09
CA GLU A 207 17.62 9.67 -8.86
C GLU A 207 18.18 10.90 -8.12
N ALA A 208 19.50 11.00 -7.98
CA ALA A 208 20.15 12.17 -7.40
C ALA A 208 19.86 13.45 -8.19
N PHE A 209 19.91 13.39 -9.52
CA PHE A 209 19.55 14.51 -10.39
C PHE A 209 18.10 14.95 -10.19
N TYR A 210 17.14 14.01 -10.22
CA TYR A 210 15.73 14.32 -10.01
C TYR A 210 15.47 14.94 -8.64
N ASN A 211 16.02 14.34 -7.58
CA ASN A 211 15.88 14.86 -6.22
C ASN A 211 16.43 16.29 -6.12
N LYS A 212 17.64 16.54 -6.64
CA LYS A 212 18.24 17.88 -6.66
C LYS A 212 17.34 18.89 -7.38
N LYS A 213 16.88 18.57 -8.59
CA LYS A 213 16.06 19.48 -9.39
C LYS A 213 14.71 19.80 -8.77
N ILE A 214 14.06 18.81 -8.16
CA ILE A 214 12.80 19.01 -7.46
C ILE A 214 13.02 19.86 -6.21
N ILE A 215 14.07 19.58 -5.43
CA ILE A 215 14.42 20.38 -4.25
C ILE A 215 14.68 21.84 -4.63
N GLU A 216 15.49 22.10 -5.66
CA GLU A 216 15.77 23.45 -6.18
C GLU A 216 14.50 24.16 -6.65
N THR A 217 13.57 23.44 -7.27
CA THR A 217 12.32 24.03 -7.77
C THR A 217 11.38 24.38 -6.64
N LEU A 218 11.21 23.47 -5.67
CA LEU A 218 10.34 23.68 -4.53
C LEU A 218 10.90 24.71 -3.56
N SER A 219 12.22 24.77 -3.36
CA SER A 219 12.86 25.75 -2.46
C SER A 219 12.70 27.19 -2.93
N LYS A 220 12.59 27.43 -4.25
CA LYS A 220 12.26 28.75 -4.81
C LYS A 220 10.80 29.15 -4.61
N LYS A 221 9.90 28.17 -4.45
CA LYS A 221 8.46 28.39 -4.32
C LYS A 221 8.00 28.60 -2.87
N TYR A 222 8.73 28.04 -1.91
CA TYR A 222 8.34 27.99 -0.50
C TYR A 222 9.38 28.67 0.38
N ASN A 223 8.93 29.32 1.46
CA ASN A 223 9.81 29.95 2.43
C ASN A 223 10.68 28.91 3.14
N LYS A 224 10.10 27.76 3.52
CA LYS A 224 10.85 26.59 4.00
C LYS A 224 10.42 25.35 3.24
N LEU A 225 11.40 24.59 2.77
CA LEU A 225 11.19 23.26 2.22
C LEU A 225 11.75 22.23 3.20
N PHE A 226 10.86 21.46 3.80
CA PHE A 226 11.26 20.30 4.58
C PHE A 226 11.51 19.11 3.66
N VAL A 227 12.55 18.32 3.91
CA VAL A 227 12.83 17.11 3.13
C VAL A 227 12.97 15.93 4.07
N LYS A 228 12.27 14.83 3.76
CA LYS A 228 12.35 13.59 4.53
C LYS A 228 12.90 12.48 3.65
N GLU A 229 14.06 11.93 4.05
CA GLU A 229 14.62 10.74 3.39
C GLU A 229 13.79 9.49 3.69
N HIS A 230 13.68 8.61 2.70
CA HIS A 230 13.06 7.31 2.88
C HIS A 230 13.95 6.43 3.79
N PRO A 231 13.42 5.75 4.81
CA PRO A 231 14.23 4.93 5.73
C PRO A 231 15.03 3.83 5.03
N GLY A 232 14.53 3.35 3.88
CA GLY A 232 15.22 2.38 3.04
C GLY A 232 16.34 2.95 2.17
N CYS A 233 16.54 4.26 2.09
CA CYS A 233 17.62 4.89 1.33
C CYS A 233 18.21 6.03 2.15
N PRO A 234 18.90 5.73 3.26
CA PRO A 234 19.55 6.76 4.04
C PRO A 234 20.64 7.44 3.21
N ASN A 235 20.90 8.72 3.49
CA ASN A 235 21.99 9.51 2.94
C ASN A 235 21.87 9.85 1.44
N LEU A 236 20.67 9.78 0.85
CA LEU A 236 20.42 10.26 -0.52
C LEU A 236 20.78 11.74 -0.71
N LEU A 237 20.65 12.53 0.35
CA LEU A 237 20.96 13.96 0.34
C LEU A 237 22.40 14.29 0.72
N SER A 238 23.17 13.32 1.24
CA SER A 238 24.51 13.57 1.79
C SER A 238 25.50 14.16 0.78
N GLN A 239 25.27 13.92 -0.51
CA GLN A 239 26.11 14.39 -1.61
C GLN A 239 25.55 15.66 -2.30
N LEU A 240 24.42 16.19 -1.83
CA LEU A 240 23.76 17.34 -2.45
C LEU A 240 24.03 18.61 -1.64
N GLN A 241 24.49 19.67 -2.32
CA GLN A 241 24.44 21.00 -1.75
C GLN A 241 22.99 21.49 -1.72
N LEU A 242 22.42 21.58 -0.53
CA LEU A 242 21.02 22.00 -0.34
C LEU A 242 20.92 23.53 -0.27
N PRO A 243 19.85 24.13 -0.84
CA PRO A 243 19.53 25.54 -0.64
C PRO A 243 19.35 25.88 0.85
N ALA A 244 19.68 27.12 1.24
CA ALA A 244 19.71 27.54 2.65
C ALA A 244 18.36 27.41 3.38
N ASN A 245 17.24 27.45 2.66
CA ASN A 245 15.90 27.31 3.22
C ASN A 245 15.37 25.87 3.22
N VAL A 246 16.23 24.89 2.95
CA VAL A 246 15.90 23.47 3.00
C VAL A 246 16.28 22.87 4.35
N ILE A 247 15.34 22.16 4.99
CA ILE A 247 15.53 21.53 6.30
C ILE A 247 15.29 20.04 6.17
N VAL A 248 16.30 19.22 6.43
CA VAL A 248 16.14 17.76 6.47
C VAL A 248 15.51 17.35 7.80
N LEU A 249 14.52 16.47 7.75
CA LEU A 249 13.79 15.99 8.92
C LEU A 249 14.08 14.52 9.19
N ASP A 250 14.24 14.17 10.46
CA ASP A 250 14.29 12.78 10.91
C ASP A 250 12.89 12.16 11.00
N ASN A 251 11.92 12.94 11.48
CA ASN A 251 10.54 12.52 11.66
C ASN A 251 9.61 13.19 10.64
N ILE A 252 8.86 12.38 9.91
CA ILE A 252 7.89 12.84 8.91
C ILE A 252 6.76 13.68 9.53
N PHE A 253 6.33 13.34 10.74
CA PHE A 253 5.20 14.00 11.40
C PHE A 253 5.50 15.44 11.79
N ASP A 254 6.77 15.76 12.09
CA ASP A 254 7.14 17.15 12.39
C ASP A 254 7.00 18.03 11.16
N GLY A 255 7.25 17.48 9.96
CA GLY A 255 7.01 18.18 8.72
C GLY A 255 5.52 18.30 8.42
N PHE A 256 4.73 17.25 8.64
CA PHE A 256 3.27 17.29 8.49
C PHE A 256 2.61 18.31 9.44
N ALA A 257 3.13 18.50 10.65
CA ALA A 257 2.61 19.50 11.58
C ALA A 257 2.91 20.96 11.16
N ARG A 258 3.87 21.19 10.25
CA ARG A 258 4.38 22.52 9.88
C ARG A 258 4.06 22.96 8.44
N CYS A 259 3.62 22.04 7.59
CA CYS A 259 3.37 22.29 6.17
C CYS A 259 1.89 22.23 5.82
N LYS A 260 1.49 22.89 4.73
CA LYS A 260 0.18 22.68 4.09
C LYS A 260 0.22 21.87 2.81
N THR A 261 1.41 21.63 2.25
CA THR A 261 1.58 20.86 1.00
C THR A 261 2.65 19.80 1.16
N ALA A 262 2.36 18.57 0.70
CA ALA A 262 3.29 17.46 0.63
C ALA A 262 3.53 17.03 -0.82
N TYR A 263 4.80 16.87 -1.16
CA TYR A 263 5.29 16.40 -2.45
C TYR A 263 5.96 15.04 -2.28
N SER A 264 5.80 14.17 -3.27
CA SER A 264 6.58 12.94 -3.44
C SER A 264 6.40 12.47 -4.88
N PHE A 265 7.21 11.53 -5.38
CA PHE A 265 6.95 11.01 -6.74
C PHE A 265 5.59 10.29 -6.77
N PHE A 266 5.45 9.21 -6.01
CA PHE A 266 4.22 8.43 -5.89
C PHE A 266 4.14 7.67 -4.55
N SER A 267 4.77 8.19 -3.49
CA SER A 267 4.81 7.53 -2.19
C SER A 267 3.43 7.38 -1.54
N THR A 268 3.18 6.24 -0.90
CA THR A 268 2.02 6.05 -0.03
C THR A 268 2.03 6.98 1.18
N ALA A 269 3.19 7.56 1.56
CA ALA A 269 3.28 8.56 2.62
C ALA A 269 2.54 9.87 2.27
N LEU A 270 2.21 10.12 1.00
CA LEU A 270 1.29 11.20 0.65
C LEU A 270 -0.14 10.92 1.18
N LEU A 271 -0.57 9.67 1.30
CA LEU A 271 -1.84 9.35 1.96
C LEU A 271 -1.79 9.67 3.45
N ASP A 272 -0.64 9.49 4.09
CA ASP A 272 -0.42 9.85 5.49
C ASP A 272 -0.52 11.37 5.68
N ALA A 273 0.01 12.14 4.73
CA ALA A 273 -0.15 13.59 4.69
C ALA A 273 -1.62 14.03 4.58
N LYS A 274 -2.49 13.26 3.90
CA LYS A 274 -3.94 13.57 3.85
C LYS A 274 -4.60 13.52 5.23
N ILE A 275 -4.15 12.63 6.11
CA ILE A 275 -4.65 12.53 7.49
C ILE A 275 -4.36 13.82 8.26
N PHE A 276 -3.23 14.46 7.98
CA PHE A 276 -2.85 15.75 8.53
C PHE A 276 -3.46 16.95 7.77
N ASN A 277 -4.40 16.72 6.86
CA ASN A 277 -5.03 17.74 6.02
C ASN A 277 -4.06 18.52 5.12
N LEU A 278 -2.95 17.89 4.68
CA LEU A 278 -2.07 18.49 3.68
C LEU A 278 -2.61 18.25 2.28
N ARG A 279 -2.45 19.25 1.41
CA ARG A 279 -2.58 19.06 -0.03
C ARG A 279 -1.45 18.13 -0.50
N THR A 280 -1.81 17.09 -1.24
CA THR A 280 -0.88 16.10 -1.77
C THR A 280 -0.59 16.34 -3.24
N VAL A 281 0.69 16.30 -3.60
CA VAL A 281 1.16 16.51 -4.97
C VAL A 281 2.10 15.38 -5.37
N GLY A 282 1.68 14.59 -6.36
CA GLY A 282 2.55 13.60 -6.99
C GLY A 282 3.49 14.26 -8.01
N VAL A 283 4.77 13.95 -7.98
CA VAL A 283 5.77 14.45 -8.93
C VAL A 283 5.99 13.41 -10.02
N LYS A 284 5.46 13.68 -11.20
CA LYS A 284 5.56 12.79 -12.36
C LYS A 284 6.76 13.18 -13.21
N ILE A 285 7.66 12.22 -13.42
CA ILE A 285 8.74 12.32 -14.40
C ILE A 285 8.37 11.44 -15.58
N ASP A 286 8.30 12.02 -16.78
CA ASP A 286 7.75 11.31 -17.94
C ASP A 286 8.59 10.11 -18.42
N LYS A 287 9.91 10.11 -18.19
CA LYS A 287 10.78 8.96 -18.54
C LYS A 287 10.71 7.79 -17.56
N LEU A 288 10.16 7.99 -16.35
CA LEU A 288 9.98 6.89 -15.40
C LEU A 288 8.76 6.06 -15.82
N LYS A 289 8.94 4.74 -16.01
CA LYS A 289 7.88 3.79 -16.38
C LYS A 289 6.95 3.49 -15.20
N ILE A 290 6.22 4.50 -14.75
CA ILE A 290 5.25 4.42 -13.66
C ILE A 290 3.85 4.56 -14.27
N ASP A 291 2.92 3.76 -13.78
CA ASP A 291 1.51 3.88 -14.17
C ASP A 291 0.97 5.28 -13.86
N SER A 292 0.62 6.02 -14.90
CA SER A 292 0.11 7.39 -14.80
C SER A 292 -1.16 7.48 -13.95
N GLN A 293 -1.94 6.40 -13.87
CA GLN A 293 -3.16 6.36 -13.08
C GLN A 293 -2.86 6.48 -11.59
N ILE A 294 -1.69 6.06 -11.10
CA ILE A 294 -1.30 6.17 -9.68
C ILE A 294 -1.42 7.62 -9.19
N TYR A 295 -1.03 8.59 -10.01
CA TYR A 295 -1.03 10.01 -9.64
C TYR A 295 -2.42 10.60 -9.38
N THR A 296 -3.48 9.95 -9.87
CA THR A 296 -4.87 10.35 -9.60
C THR A 296 -5.31 10.09 -8.15
N THR A 297 -4.49 9.40 -7.34
CA THR A 297 -4.73 9.29 -5.88
C THR A 297 -4.51 10.64 -5.18
N PHE A 298 -3.64 11.49 -5.72
CA PHE A 298 -3.21 12.74 -5.09
C PHE A 298 -4.05 13.91 -5.60
N ASP A 299 -4.07 15.00 -4.83
CA ASP A 299 -4.95 16.13 -5.13
C ASP A 299 -4.49 16.89 -6.39
N SER A 300 -3.22 16.78 -6.74
CA SER A 300 -2.68 17.29 -8.00
C SER A 300 -1.39 16.57 -8.42
N THR A 301 -0.96 16.79 -9.65
CA THR A 301 0.30 16.27 -10.20
C THR A 301 1.17 17.41 -10.67
N LEU A 302 2.43 17.44 -10.23
CA LEU A 302 3.48 18.26 -10.82
C LEU A 302 4.18 17.43 -11.88
N LYS A 303 4.13 17.87 -13.14
CA LYS A 303 4.91 17.25 -14.21
C LYS A 303 6.30 17.87 -14.23
N PHE A 304 7.31 17.02 -14.30
CA PHE A 304 8.71 17.43 -14.41
C PHE A 304 9.28 16.86 -15.72
N GLU A 305 9.73 17.76 -16.59
CA GLU A 305 10.40 17.37 -17.84
C GLU A 305 11.81 16.87 -17.55
N ASP A 306 12.17 15.73 -18.14
CA ASP A 306 13.46 15.11 -17.90
C ASP A 306 14.51 15.58 -18.91
N ASN A 307 15.31 16.55 -18.48
CA ASN A 307 16.46 17.07 -19.22
C ASN A 307 17.80 16.41 -18.81
N PHE A 308 17.77 15.25 -18.16
CA PHE A 308 18.98 14.51 -17.82
C PHE A 308 19.68 14.00 -19.09
N THR A 309 20.93 14.42 -19.27
CA THR A 309 21.89 13.87 -20.23
C THR A 309 22.99 13.16 -19.45
N ALA A 310 23.20 11.88 -19.75
CA ALA A 310 24.19 11.03 -19.08
C ALA A 310 25.63 11.45 -19.38
#